data_AF-A0A9X9Q178-F1
#
_entry.id   AF-A0A9X9Q178-F1
#
_cell.length_a   1.000
_cell.length_b   1.000
_cell.length_c   1.000
_cell.angle_alpha   90.00
_cell.angle_beta   90.00
_cell.angle_gamma   90.00
#
_symmetry.space_group_name_H-M   'P 1'
#
loop_
_entity.id
_entity.type
_entity.pdbx_description
1 polymer ?
#
loop_
_entity_poly.entity_id
_entity_poly.type
_entity_poly.pdbx_seq_one_letter_code
_entity_poly.pdbx_strand_id
1 'polypeptide(L)'
;MLTAISCILPMALVSHSVAKLILVNFHWQVAEILDRYKSNSAQLLVEARVQPSPSKHVPTAHPPHHCAVCMQFVRKENLLSLACQHQFCRSCWEQHCSVLVKDGVGVGVSCMAQDCPLRTPEDFVFPLLPNEELRDKYRRYLFRDYVESHYQLQLCPGADCPMVIRVQEPRARRVQCNRCNEVFCFKCRQMYHAPTDCATIRKWLTKCADDSETANYISAHTKDCPKCNICIEKNGGCNHMQCSKCKHDFCWMCLGDWKTHGSEYYECSRYKENPDIVNQSQQAQAREALKKYLFYFERWENHNKSLQLEAQTYQRIHEKIQERVMNNLGTWIDWQYLQNAAKLLAKCRYTLQYTYPYAYYMESGPRKKLFEYQQAQLEAEIENLSWKVERADSYDRGDLENQMHIAEQRRRTLLKDFHDT
;
A
#
# COMPACT_ATOMS: atom_id res chain seq x y z
N MET A 1 25.19 -0.56 -1.61
CA MET A 1 25.24 -2.04 -1.78
C MET A 1 26.67 -2.55 -1.95
N LEU A 2 27.44 -2.11 -2.96
CA LEU A 2 28.84 -2.58 -3.14
C LEU A 2 29.72 -2.40 -1.89
N THR A 3 29.62 -1.25 -1.22
CA THR A 3 30.33 -0.98 0.05
C THR A 3 29.98 -1.98 1.15
N ALA A 4 28.70 -2.33 1.30
CA ALA A 4 28.26 -3.34 2.26
C ALA A 4 28.82 -4.72 1.93
N ILE A 5 28.85 -5.09 0.64
CA ILE A 5 29.44 -6.36 0.20
C ILE A 5 30.94 -6.38 0.53
N SER A 6 31.68 -5.31 0.25
CA SER A 6 33.10 -5.19 0.59
C SER A 6 33.39 -5.34 2.09
N CYS A 7 32.47 -4.93 2.97
CA CYS A 7 32.62 -5.16 4.41
C CYS A 7 32.44 -6.63 4.81
N ILE A 8 31.66 -7.40 4.05
CA ILE A 8 31.32 -8.80 4.38
C ILE A 8 32.32 -9.78 3.75
N LEU A 9 32.88 -9.46 2.58
CA LEU A 9 33.82 -10.34 1.86
C LEU A 9 35.01 -10.85 2.70
N PRO A 10 35.62 -10.07 3.62
CA PRO A 10 36.71 -10.56 4.47
C PRO A 10 36.27 -11.60 5.52
N MET A 11 34.96 -11.71 5.80
CA MET A 11 34.41 -12.65 6.75
C MET A 11 34.41 -14.06 6.12
N ALA A 12 35.15 -15.00 6.71
CA ALA A 12 35.18 -16.41 6.34
C ALA A 12 35.52 -16.74 4.86
N LEU A 13 36.19 -15.85 4.12
CA LEU A 13 36.52 -16.03 2.69
C LEU A 13 35.29 -16.39 1.83
N VAL A 14 34.12 -15.85 2.17
CA VAL A 14 32.88 -16.11 1.42
C VAL A 14 32.93 -15.47 0.03
N SER A 15 32.35 -16.14 -0.97
CA SER A 15 32.24 -15.57 -2.31
C SER A 15 31.33 -14.33 -2.31
N HIS A 16 31.47 -13.48 -3.34
CA HIS A 16 30.63 -12.30 -3.53
C HIS A 16 29.12 -12.64 -3.55
N SER A 17 28.77 -13.75 -4.18
CA SER A 17 27.41 -14.27 -4.28
C SER A 17 26.86 -14.70 -2.92
N VAL A 18 27.69 -15.36 -2.10
CA VAL A 18 27.32 -15.76 -0.72
C VAL A 18 27.16 -14.53 0.17
N ALA A 19 28.04 -13.53 0.06
CA ALA A 19 27.94 -12.28 0.82
C ALA A 19 26.61 -11.56 0.54
N LYS A 20 26.14 -11.54 -0.72
CA LYS A 20 24.83 -10.99 -1.08
C LYS A 20 23.68 -11.75 -0.42
N LEU A 21 23.73 -13.10 -0.37
CA LEU A 21 22.71 -13.90 0.31
C LEU A 21 22.62 -13.57 1.81
N ILE A 22 23.77 -13.41 2.47
CA ILE A 22 23.85 -13.01 3.88
C ILE A 22 23.22 -11.62 4.06
N LEU A 23 23.63 -10.63 3.24
CA LEU A 23 23.09 -9.27 3.31
C LEU A 23 21.57 -9.23 3.13
N VAL A 24 21.04 -9.95 2.15
CA VAL A 24 19.60 -10.04 1.91
C VAL A 24 18.87 -10.65 3.11
N ASN A 25 19.43 -11.70 3.73
CA ASN A 25 18.80 -12.37 4.86
C ASN A 25 18.70 -11.47 6.11
N PHE A 26 19.69 -10.61 6.32
CA PHE A 26 19.75 -9.68 7.45
C PHE A 26 19.39 -8.24 7.05
N HIS A 27 18.58 -8.09 6.00
CA HIS A 27 18.03 -6.79 5.56
C HIS A 27 19.07 -5.68 5.38
N TRP A 28 20.28 -6.04 4.96
CA TRP A 28 21.43 -5.15 4.73
C TRP A 28 21.93 -4.42 5.98
N GLN A 29 21.62 -4.91 7.19
CA GLN A 29 22.12 -4.37 8.46
C GLN A 29 23.55 -4.83 8.75
N VAL A 30 24.53 -4.20 8.10
CA VAL A 30 25.96 -4.60 8.16
C VAL A 30 26.49 -4.68 9.60
N ALA A 31 26.14 -3.72 10.46
CA ALA A 31 26.59 -3.71 11.86
C ALA A 31 26.11 -4.94 12.63
N GLU A 32 24.84 -5.33 12.46
CA GLU A 32 24.26 -6.53 13.07
C GLU A 32 24.95 -7.80 12.57
N ILE A 33 25.22 -7.89 11.26
CA ILE A 33 25.89 -9.04 10.67
C ILE A 33 27.31 -9.20 11.23
N LEU A 34 28.06 -8.10 11.34
CA LEU A 34 29.42 -8.11 11.88
C LEU A 34 29.46 -8.50 13.36
N ASP A 35 28.49 -8.04 14.16
CA ASP A 35 28.38 -8.38 15.57
C ASP A 35 28.07 -9.87 15.75
N ARG A 36 27.01 -10.36 15.09
CA ARG A 36 26.62 -11.78 15.13
C ARG A 36 27.73 -12.70 14.66
N TYR A 37 28.50 -12.31 13.64
CA TYR A 37 29.62 -13.11 13.16
C TYR A 37 30.74 -13.24 14.19
N LYS A 38 31.04 -12.17 14.93
CA LYS A 38 32.03 -12.22 16.02
C LYS A 38 31.58 -13.17 17.14
N SER A 39 30.28 -13.21 17.42
CA SER A 39 29.72 -14.10 18.44
C SER A 39 29.68 -15.55 17.99
N ASN A 40 29.12 -15.84 16.79
CA ASN A 40 28.99 -17.20 16.27
C ASN A 40 28.84 -17.20 14.73
N SER A 41 29.97 -17.29 14.02
CA SER A 41 29.99 -17.29 12.56
C SER A 41 29.26 -18.49 11.93
N ALA A 42 29.36 -19.68 12.52
CA ALA A 42 28.69 -20.88 12.00
C ALA A 42 27.16 -20.73 12.05
N GLN A 43 26.64 -20.24 13.18
CA GLN A 43 25.21 -19.99 13.34
C GLN A 43 24.70 -18.92 12.35
N LEU A 44 25.45 -17.82 12.17
CA LEU A 44 25.09 -16.79 11.19
C LEU A 44 24.96 -17.37 9.77
N LEU A 45 25.90 -18.21 9.34
CA LEU A 45 25.89 -18.82 8.00
C LEU A 45 24.72 -19.82 7.83
N VAL A 46 24.32 -20.51 8.90
CA VAL A 46 23.14 -21.38 8.90
C VAL A 46 21.85 -20.55 8.84
N GLU A 47 21.74 -19.48 9.64
CA GLU A 47 20.59 -18.55 9.63
C GLU A 47 20.44 -17.85 8.26
N ALA A 48 21.56 -17.49 7.62
CA ALA A 48 21.60 -16.96 6.26
C ALA A 48 21.31 -18.00 5.18
N ARG A 49 21.16 -19.28 5.55
CA ARG A 49 20.90 -20.40 4.65
C ARG A 49 21.99 -20.58 3.58
N VAL A 50 23.25 -20.33 3.95
CA VAL A 50 24.43 -20.52 3.06
C VAL A 50 25.34 -21.65 3.52
N GLN A 51 25.13 -22.17 4.73
CA GLN A 51 25.75 -23.40 5.23
C GLN A 51 24.69 -24.32 5.87
N PRO A 52 24.86 -25.66 5.81
CA PRO A 52 23.99 -26.59 6.52
C PRO A 52 24.24 -26.55 8.03
N SER A 53 23.22 -26.92 8.83
CA SER A 53 23.42 -27.17 10.26
C SER A 53 24.26 -28.43 10.47
N PRO A 54 25.28 -28.43 11.36
CA PRO A 54 26.13 -29.59 11.62
C PRO A 54 25.35 -30.84 12.06
N SER A 55 24.16 -30.66 12.65
CA SER A 55 23.34 -31.72 13.24
C SER A 55 22.49 -32.53 12.25
N LYS A 56 22.42 -32.15 10.96
CA LYS A 56 21.53 -32.78 9.97
C LYS A 56 22.25 -33.27 8.72
N HIS A 57 23.36 -33.99 8.87
CA HIS A 57 23.84 -34.85 7.78
C HIS A 57 22.92 -36.06 7.69
N VAL A 58 21.91 -36.00 6.83
CA VAL A 58 21.20 -37.20 6.40
C VAL A 58 22.09 -37.87 5.35
N PRO A 59 22.58 -39.10 5.58
CA PRO A 59 23.28 -39.83 4.54
C PRO A 59 22.33 -40.01 3.35
N THR A 60 22.76 -39.63 2.15
CA THR A 60 22.01 -39.94 0.93
C THR A 60 21.94 -41.46 0.78
N ALA A 61 20.76 -42.04 1.03
CA ALA A 61 20.47 -43.47 0.88
C ALA A 61 20.36 -43.90 -0.60
N HIS A 62 21.17 -43.32 -1.47
CA HIS A 62 21.12 -43.55 -2.90
C HIS A 62 22.36 -44.32 -3.38
N PRO A 63 22.19 -45.21 -4.37
CA PRO A 63 23.31 -45.93 -4.94
C PRO A 63 24.36 -44.94 -5.47
N PRO A 64 25.66 -45.22 -5.26
CA PRO A 64 26.73 -44.38 -5.80
C PRO A 64 26.53 -44.20 -7.31
N HIS A 65 26.85 -43.01 -7.82
CA HIS A 65 26.75 -42.65 -9.24
C HIS A 65 25.33 -42.54 -9.82
N HIS A 66 24.32 -42.24 -9.01
CA HIS A 66 22.96 -41.95 -9.49
C HIS A 66 22.47 -40.58 -9.03
N CYS A 67 21.69 -39.90 -9.86
CA CYS A 67 21.03 -38.67 -9.45
C CYS A 67 19.75 -38.99 -8.67
N ALA A 68 19.58 -38.39 -7.49
CA ALA A 68 18.41 -38.62 -6.62
C ALA A 68 17.07 -38.09 -7.19
N VAL A 69 17.09 -37.28 -8.26
CA VAL A 69 15.89 -36.70 -8.89
C VAL A 69 15.45 -37.50 -10.10
N CYS A 70 16.31 -37.64 -11.11
CA CYS A 70 15.95 -38.36 -12.35
C CYS A 70 16.29 -39.86 -12.33
N MET A 71 16.96 -40.34 -11.28
CA MET A 71 17.44 -41.73 -11.13
C MET A 71 18.38 -42.22 -12.24
N GLN A 72 18.92 -41.32 -13.07
CA GLN A 72 19.88 -41.68 -14.11
C GLN A 72 21.28 -41.90 -13.53
N PHE A 73 22.02 -42.82 -14.15
CA PHE A 73 23.44 -43.02 -13.86
C PHE A 73 24.25 -41.80 -14.31
N VAL A 74 25.01 -41.22 -13.38
CA VAL A 74 25.84 -40.04 -13.60
C VAL A 74 27.16 -40.23 -12.87
N ARG A 75 28.28 -40.07 -13.60
CA ARG A 75 29.62 -40.11 -13.00
C ARG A 75 29.72 -39.06 -11.90
N LYS A 76 30.45 -39.38 -10.83
CA LYS A 76 30.54 -38.52 -9.63
C LYS A 76 31.05 -37.10 -9.95
N GLU A 77 31.95 -36.99 -10.92
CA GLU A 77 32.50 -35.72 -11.44
C GLU A 77 31.45 -34.80 -12.10
N ASN A 78 30.33 -35.36 -12.55
CA ASN A 78 29.24 -34.63 -13.22
C ASN A 78 28.06 -34.33 -12.28
N LEU A 79 28.18 -34.68 -10.99
CA LEU A 79 27.22 -34.30 -9.96
C LEU A 79 27.62 -32.95 -9.37
N LEU A 80 26.66 -32.03 -9.33
CA LEU A 80 26.83 -30.72 -8.74
C LEU A 80 26.18 -30.70 -7.35
N SER A 81 26.84 -30.02 -6.40
CA SER A 81 26.38 -29.87 -5.03
C SER A 81 26.68 -28.49 -4.48
N LEU A 82 25.84 -28.03 -3.56
CA LEU A 82 26.09 -26.85 -2.74
C LEU A 82 26.84 -27.24 -1.45
N ALA A 83 26.99 -26.30 -0.52
CA ALA A 83 27.61 -26.56 0.79
C ALA A 83 26.91 -27.65 1.63
N CYS A 84 25.63 -27.94 1.36
CA CYS A 84 24.88 -29.05 1.98
C CYS A 84 25.29 -30.44 1.47
N GLN A 85 26.13 -30.52 0.43
CA GLN A 85 26.63 -31.75 -0.18
C GLN A 85 25.56 -32.64 -0.83
N HIS A 86 24.31 -32.21 -0.94
CA HIS A 86 23.31 -32.89 -1.76
C HIS A 86 23.71 -32.82 -3.24
N GLN A 87 23.76 -33.98 -3.89
CA GLN A 87 24.31 -34.15 -5.24
C GLN A 87 23.21 -34.44 -6.27
N PHE A 88 23.21 -33.66 -7.34
CA PHE A 88 22.29 -33.84 -8.46
C PHE A 88 23.01 -33.63 -9.79
N CYS A 89 22.50 -34.24 -10.86
CA CYS A 89 23.09 -34.06 -12.17
C CYS A 89 22.84 -32.65 -12.71
N ARG A 90 23.69 -32.22 -13.65
CA ARG A 90 23.58 -30.90 -14.28
C ARG A 90 22.21 -30.66 -14.92
N SER A 91 21.65 -31.64 -15.63
CA SER A 91 20.36 -31.48 -16.30
C SER A 91 19.20 -31.24 -15.32
N CYS A 92 19.20 -31.91 -14.17
CA CYS A 92 18.19 -31.65 -13.12
C CYS A 92 18.34 -30.24 -12.54
N TRP A 93 19.57 -29.78 -12.30
CA TRP A 93 19.84 -28.42 -11.87
C TRP A 93 19.40 -27.37 -12.90
N GLU A 94 19.70 -27.58 -14.18
CA GLU A 94 19.28 -26.69 -15.28
C GLU A 94 17.75 -26.59 -15.37
N GLN A 95 17.05 -27.71 -15.28
CA GLN A 95 15.58 -27.74 -15.26
C GLN A 95 15.01 -27.03 -14.03
N HIS A 96 15.51 -27.36 -12.84
CA HIS A 96 15.07 -26.77 -11.57
C HIS A 96 15.25 -25.26 -11.55
N CYS A 97 16.46 -24.78 -11.87
CA CYS A 97 16.75 -23.35 -11.95
C CYS A 97 15.90 -22.66 -13.02
N SER A 98 15.71 -23.27 -14.19
CA SER A 98 14.89 -22.69 -15.26
C SER A 98 13.42 -22.55 -14.85
N VAL A 99 12.84 -23.55 -14.18
CA VAL A 99 11.46 -23.50 -13.69
C VAL A 99 11.31 -22.39 -12.64
N LEU A 100 12.16 -22.38 -11.61
CA LEU A 100 12.09 -21.37 -10.56
C LEU A 100 12.29 -19.94 -11.08
N VAL A 101 13.22 -19.74 -12.02
CA VAL A 101 13.41 -18.42 -12.64
C VAL A 101 12.22 -18.03 -13.51
N LYS A 102 11.60 -18.96 -14.25
CA LYS A 102 10.35 -18.69 -14.98
C LYS A 102 9.21 -18.28 -14.04
N ASP A 103 9.16 -18.87 -12.86
CA ASP A 103 8.18 -18.57 -11.80
C ASP A 103 8.51 -17.28 -11.02
N GLY A 104 9.56 -16.55 -11.40
CA GLY A 104 9.88 -15.24 -10.84
C GLY A 104 10.76 -15.27 -9.59
N VAL A 105 11.42 -16.40 -9.31
CA VAL A 105 12.28 -16.58 -8.13
C VAL A 105 13.69 -16.05 -8.40
N GLY A 106 14.15 -15.11 -7.57
CA GLY A 106 15.52 -14.58 -7.57
C GLY A 106 16.39 -15.23 -6.49
N VAL A 107 16.59 -14.52 -5.38
CA VAL A 107 17.43 -14.98 -4.24
C VAL A 107 16.89 -16.27 -3.59
N GLY A 108 15.61 -16.59 -3.81
CA GLY A 108 14.94 -17.75 -3.24
C GLY A 108 15.29 -19.11 -3.85
N VAL A 109 16.05 -19.17 -4.94
CA VAL A 109 16.44 -20.47 -5.56
C VAL A 109 17.17 -21.33 -4.53
N SER A 110 16.63 -22.50 -4.21
CA SER A 110 17.14 -23.38 -3.14
C SER A 110 17.54 -24.77 -3.65
N CYS A 111 18.22 -25.52 -2.79
CA CYS A 111 18.53 -26.93 -3.01
C CYS A 111 17.27 -27.76 -3.34
N MET A 112 17.43 -28.77 -4.21
CA MET A 112 16.36 -29.71 -4.58
C MET A 112 16.08 -30.80 -3.52
N ALA A 113 16.97 -30.98 -2.54
CA ALA A 113 16.76 -31.96 -1.49
C ALA A 113 15.59 -31.57 -0.59
N GLN A 114 14.79 -32.58 -0.22
CA GLN A 114 13.67 -32.40 0.70
C GLN A 114 14.14 -31.75 2.01
N ASP A 115 13.40 -30.74 2.47
CA ASP A 115 13.64 -30.00 3.72
C ASP A 115 15.03 -29.34 3.83
N CYS A 116 15.75 -29.16 2.72
CA CYS A 116 17.02 -28.45 2.70
C CYS A 116 16.79 -26.94 2.57
N PRO A 117 17.11 -26.11 3.58
CA PRO A 117 16.81 -24.68 3.52
C PRO A 117 17.84 -23.89 2.68
N LEU A 118 18.91 -24.54 2.21
CA LEU A 118 20.07 -23.88 1.63
C LEU A 118 19.70 -23.13 0.34
N ARG A 119 20.10 -21.85 0.26
CA ARG A 119 19.95 -21.02 -0.93
C ARG A 119 21.12 -21.21 -1.87
N THR A 120 20.84 -21.02 -3.15
CA THR A 120 21.79 -21.20 -4.25
C THR A 120 22.41 -19.85 -4.58
N PRO A 121 23.74 -19.70 -4.44
CA PRO A 121 24.44 -18.49 -4.87
C PRO A 121 24.23 -18.18 -6.36
N GLU A 122 24.17 -16.89 -6.72
CA GLU A 122 23.88 -16.46 -8.10
C GLU A 122 24.92 -16.99 -9.12
N ASP A 123 26.19 -17.11 -8.74
CA ASP A 123 27.28 -17.67 -9.54
C ASP A 123 27.12 -19.17 -9.82
N PHE A 124 26.38 -19.90 -8.99
CA PHE A 124 25.99 -21.28 -9.25
C PHE A 124 24.80 -21.36 -10.21
N VAL A 125 23.83 -20.43 -10.11
CA VAL A 125 22.62 -20.43 -10.96
C VAL A 125 22.91 -19.97 -12.38
N PHE A 126 23.68 -18.89 -12.58
CA PHE A 126 23.89 -18.29 -13.90
C PHE A 126 24.39 -19.28 -14.99
N PRO A 127 25.37 -20.16 -14.72
CA PRO A 127 25.85 -21.14 -15.70
C PRO A 127 24.85 -22.26 -16.06
N LEU A 128 23.78 -22.41 -15.27
CA LEU A 128 22.74 -23.44 -15.44
C LEU A 128 21.52 -22.92 -16.22
N LEU A 129 21.46 -21.62 -16.51
CA LEU A 129 20.37 -21.04 -17.28
C LEU A 129 20.66 -21.18 -18.79
N PRO A 130 19.73 -21.72 -19.60
CA PRO A 130 20.02 -22.16 -20.97
C PRO A 130 20.18 -21.01 -21.98
N ASN A 131 19.59 -19.83 -21.73
CA ASN A 131 19.57 -18.72 -22.68
C ASN A 131 19.69 -17.35 -21.98
N GLU A 132 20.03 -16.30 -22.74
CA GLU A 132 20.17 -14.94 -22.20
C GLU A 132 18.86 -14.38 -21.66
N GLU A 133 17.71 -14.75 -22.24
CA GLU A 133 16.40 -14.27 -21.77
C GLU A 133 16.13 -14.66 -20.31
N LEU A 134 16.42 -15.91 -19.94
CA LEU A 134 16.31 -16.36 -18.55
C LEU A 134 17.38 -15.73 -17.66
N ARG A 135 18.60 -15.52 -18.15
CA ARG A 135 19.65 -14.81 -17.40
C ARG A 135 19.24 -13.37 -17.10
N ASP A 136 18.62 -12.66 -18.04
CA ASP A 136 18.11 -11.30 -17.84
C ASP A 136 16.89 -11.25 -16.93
N LYS A 137 15.98 -12.23 -17.00
CA LYS A 137 14.91 -12.41 -16.02
C LYS A 137 15.50 -12.59 -14.61
N TYR A 138 16.46 -13.49 -14.45
CA TYR A 138 17.10 -13.75 -13.17
C TYR A 138 17.82 -12.51 -12.60
N ARG A 139 18.59 -11.78 -13.43
CA ARG A 139 19.21 -10.49 -13.05
C ARG A 139 18.18 -9.50 -12.50
N ARG A 140 17.02 -9.37 -13.16
CA ARG A 140 15.94 -8.48 -12.72
C ARG A 140 15.33 -8.92 -11.39
N TYR A 141 15.09 -10.22 -11.20
CA TYR A 141 14.55 -10.73 -9.93
C TYR A 141 15.55 -10.58 -8.79
N LEU A 142 16.84 -10.84 -9.02
CA LEU A 142 17.89 -10.58 -8.04
C LEU A 142 17.94 -9.09 -7.65
N PHE A 143 17.95 -8.19 -8.63
CA PHE A 143 17.92 -6.75 -8.37
C PHE A 143 16.70 -6.34 -7.54
N ARG A 144 15.50 -6.82 -7.90
CA ARG A 144 14.27 -6.60 -7.13
C ARG A 144 14.45 -7.07 -5.69
N ASP A 145 14.85 -8.31 -5.49
CA ASP A 145 15.01 -8.92 -4.16
C ASP A 145 16.06 -8.18 -3.32
N TYR A 146 17.14 -7.69 -3.94
CA TYR A 146 18.16 -6.87 -3.28
C TYR A 146 17.62 -5.51 -2.82
N VAL A 147 16.83 -4.85 -3.66
CA VAL A 147 16.24 -3.56 -3.31
C VAL A 147 15.16 -3.74 -2.24
N GLU A 148 14.26 -4.70 -2.41
CA GLU A 148 13.13 -4.94 -1.50
C GLU A 148 13.56 -5.48 -0.13
N SER A 149 14.69 -6.19 -0.06
CA SER A 149 15.27 -6.62 1.23
C SER A 149 16.01 -5.49 1.96
N HIS A 150 16.41 -4.43 1.27
CA HIS A 150 17.18 -3.35 1.86
C HIS A 150 16.29 -2.40 2.66
N TYR A 151 16.53 -2.30 3.97
CA TYR A 151 15.70 -1.52 4.90
C TYR A 151 15.45 -0.07 4.47
N GLN A 152 16.44 0.62 3.87
CA GLN A 152 16.30 2.01 3.39
C GLN A 152 15.85 2.19 1.93
N LEU A 153 15.61 1.12 1.17
CA LEU A 153 15.28 1.22 -0.25
C LEU A 153 13.88 0.66 -0.53
N GLN A 154 13.24 1.19 -1.57
CA GLN A 154 11.98 0.67 -2.06
C GLN A 154 11.85 0.91 -3.56
N LEU A 155 11.27 -0.04 -4.28
CA LEU A 155 10.92 0.15 -5.70
C LEU A 155 9.70 1.05 -5.83
N CYS A 156 9.71 1.95 -6.82
CA CYS A 156 8.52 2.70 -7.18
C CYS A 156 7.42 1.73 -7.67
N PRO A 157 6.17 1.86 -7.20
CA PRO A 157 5.06 1.03 -7.66
C PRO A 157 4.46 1.50 -8.99
N GLY A 158 4.89 2.66 -9.51
CA GLY A 158 4.39 3.19 -10.80
C GLY A 158 4.73 2.25 -11.95
N ALA A 159 3.78 2.12 -12.90
CA ALA A 159 3.93 1.26 -14.07
C ALA A 159 5.23 1.59 -14.84
N ASP A 160 6.02 0.56 -15.12
CA ASP A 160 7.30 0.63 -15.84
C ASP A 160 8.29 1.68 -15.32
N CYS A 161 8.20 2.04 -14.04
CA CYS A 161 9.08 3.02 -13.42
C CYS A 161 10.30 2.35 -12.76
N PRO A 162 11.53 2.55 -13.28
CA PRO A 162 12.72 1.89 -12.74
C PRO A 162 13.31 2.60 -11.50
N MET A 163 12.59 3.56 -10.91
CA MET A 163 13.11 4.37 -9.81
C MET A 163 13.16 3.57 -8.50
N VAL A 164 14.29 3.67 -7.81
CA VAL A 164 14.48 3.21 -6.44
C VAL A 164 14.44 4.42 -5.51
N ILE A 165 13.54 4.39 -4.53
CA ILE A 165 13.40 5.43 -3.52
C ILE A 165 14.27 5.06 -2.32
N ARG A 166 15.12 5.99 -1.87
CA ARG A 166 15.93 5.85 -0.66
C ARG A 166 15.38 6.75 0.45
N VAL A 167 15.33 6.23 1.66
CA VAL A 167 14.95 6.99 2.87
C VAL A 167 16.03 6.87 3.95
N GLN A 168 16.15 7.87 4.81
CA GLN A 168 17.02 7.78 5.99
C GLN A 168 16.37 6.91 7.07
N GLU A 169 15.09 7.18 7.36
CA GLU A 169 14.29 6.44 8.35
C GLU A 169 13.25 5.55 7.67
N PRO A 170 13.33 4.22 7.83
CA PRO A 170 12.46 3.25 7.16
C PRO A 170 11.11 3.11 7.89
N ARG A 171 10.33 4.19 7.90
CA ARG A 171 9.00 4.25 8.54
C ARG A 171 7.87 4.27 7.50
N ALA A 172 6.65 4.02 7.96
CA ALA A 172 5.45 4.22 7.14
C ALA A 172 5.24 5.71 6.89
N ARG A 173 5.73 6.22 5.76
CA ARG A 173 5.67 7.64 5.41
C ARG A 173 5.29 7.83 3.95
N ARG A 174 4.72 9.00 3.65
CA ARG A 174 4.44 9.43 2.28
C ARG A 174 5.75 9.66 1.55
N VAL A 175 5.92 9.02 0.39
CA VAL A 175 7.00 9.31 -0.56
C VAL A 175 6.40 9.58 -1.92
N GLN A 176 7.09 10.38 -2.74
CA GLN A 176 6.69 10.70 -4.10
C GLN A 176 7.86 10.41 -5.04
N CYS A 177 7.59 9.69 -6.12
CA CYS A 177 8.58 9.45 -7.17
C CYS A 177 8.80 10.74 -7.97
N ASN A 178 10.06 11.15 -8.14
CA ASN A 178 10.41 12.34 -8.94
C ASN A 178 10.30 12.13 -10.46
N ARG A 179 10.18 10.87 -10.91
CA ARG A 179 10.05 10.53 -12.33
C ARG A 179 8.60 10.41 -12.79
N CYS A 180 7.80 9.58 -12.10
CA CYS A 180 6.42 9.32 -12.49
C CYS A 180 5.37 9.99 -11.59
N ASN A 181 5.79 10.75 -10.58
CA ASN A 181 4.92 11.42 -9.60
C ASN A 181 4.04 10.50 -8.73
N GLU A 182 4.21 9.18 -8.82
CA GLU A 182 3.50 8.21 -7.99
C GLU A 182 3.73 8.49 -6.50
N VAL A 183 2.64 8.50 -5.71
CA VAL A 183 2.65 8.80 -4.27
C VAL A 183 2.23 7.58 -3.51
N PHE A 184 3.10 7.06 -2.64
CA PHE A 184 2.87 5.80 -1.95
C PHE A 184 3.47 5.79 -0.54
N CYS A 185 3.08 4.78 0.24
CA CYS A 185 3.67 4.48 1.53
C CYS A 185 4.97 3.71 1.35
N PHE A 186 6.08 4.25 1.87
CA PHE A 186 7.39 3.61 1.77
C PHE A 186 7.40 2.16 2.33
N LYS A 187 6.71 1.92 3.44
CA LYS A 187 6.73 0.62 4.14
C LYS A 187 5.93 -0.48 3.45
N CYS A 188 4.74 -0.18 2.92
CA CYS A 188 3.83 -1.20 2.37
C CYS A 188 3.59 -1.10 0.86
N ARG A 189 4.11 -0.06 0.20
CA ARG A 189 3.97 0.21 -1.25
C ARG A 189 2.55 0.48 -1.75
N GLN A 190 1.56 0.46 -0.88
CA GLN A 190 0.21 0.91 -1.20
C GLN A 190 0.15 2.44 -1.23
N MET A 191 -0.95 2.99 -1.73
CA MET A 191 -1.25 4.42 -1.61
C MET A 191 -1.08 4.88 -0.15
N TYR A 192 -0.51 6.06 0.07
CA TYR A 192 -0.20 6.54 1.41
C TYR A 192 -1.48 6.68 2.26
N HIS A 193 -1.60 6.03 3.40
CA HIS A 193 -2.93 5.75 3.95
C HIS A 193 -3.19 6.38 5.33
N ALA A 194 -2.56 7.53 5.66
CA ALA A 194 -2.79 8.19 6.95
C ALA A 194 -4.23 8.72 7.10
N PRO A 195 -4.87 8.57 8.27
CA PRO A 195 -4.28 8.14 9.56
C PRO A 195 -4.09 6.63 9.72
N THR A 196 -4.69 5.79 8.87
CA THR A 196 -4.62 4.33 8.95
C THR A 196 -3.17 3.83 8.90
N ASP A 197 -2.80 2.83 9.71
CA ASP A 197 -1.50 2.17 9.64
C ASP A 197 -1.44 1.09 8.53
N CYS A 198 -0.24 0.61 8.20
CA CYS A 198 -0.06 -0.36 7.11
C CYS A 198 -0.75 -1.71 7.33
N ALA A 199 -0.94 -2.14 8.59
CA ALA A 199 -1.58 -3.42 8.89
C ALA A 199 -3.10 -3.28 8.74
N THR A 200 -3.67 -2.20 9.26
CA THR A 200 -5.11 -1.92 9.19
C THR A 200 -5.57 -1.72 7.75
N ILE A 201 -4.84 -0.94 6.94
CA ILE A 201 -5.24 -0.76 5.53
C ILE A 201 -5.14 -2.06 4.72
N ARG A 202 -4.18 -2.93 5.04
CA ARG A 202 -4.06 -4.23 4.39
C ARG A 202 -5.26 -5.11 4.69
N LYS A 203 -5.66 -5.18 5.97
CA LYS A 203 -6.88 -5.91 6.38
C LYS A 203 -8.12 -5.37 5.68
N TRP A 204 -8.25 -4.05 5.59
CA TRP A 204 -9.36 -3.40 4.89
C TRP A 204 -9.40 -3.77 3.41
N LEU A 205 -8.28 -3.64 2.70
CA LEU A 205 -8.22 -3.96 1.26
C LEU A 205 -8.46 -5.45 0.98
N THR A 206 -7.94 -6.35 1.81
CA THR A 206 -8.27 -7.79 1.72
C THR A 206 -9.77 -8.01 1.89
N LYS A 207 -10.38 -7.42 2.92
CA LYS A 207 -11.83 -7.51 3.14
C LYS A 207 -12.64 -6.97 1.97
N CYS A 208 -12.21 -5.85 1.37
CA CYS A 208 -12.85 -5.32 0.18
C CYS A 208 -12.76 -6.25 -1.04
N ALA A 209 -11.66 -6.99 -1.18
CA ALA A 209 -11.51 -7.97 -2.24
C ALA A 209 -12.45 -9.16 -2.03
N ASP A 210 -12.52 -9.67 -0.80
CA ASP A 210 -13.32 -10.84 -0.43
C ASP A 210 -14.84 -10.57 -0.51
N ASP A 211 -15.28 -9.38 -0.09
CA ASP A 211 -16.72 -9.01 -0.03
C ASP A 211 -17.20 -8.22 -1.28
N SER A 212 -16.42 -8.26 -2.37
CA SER A 212 -16.61 -7.39 -3.55
C SER A 212 -17.96 -7.56 -4.26
N GLU A 213 -18.53 -8.77 -4.29
CA GLU A 213 -19.82 -9.01 -4.95
C GLU A 213 -21.01 -8.33 -4.25
N THR A 214 -21.01 -8.28 -2.90
CA THR A 214 -22.07 -7.60 -2.14
C THR A 214 -21.89 -6.08 -2.17
N ALA A 215 -20.64 -5.62 -2.19
CA ALA A 215 -20.28 -4.20 -2.20
C ALA A 215 -20.57 -3.53 -3.56
N ASN A 216 -20.29 -4.22 -4.67
CA ASN A 216 -20.52 -3.70 -6.03
C ASN A 216 -22.01 -3.53 -6.37
N TYR A 217 -22.90 -4.33 -5.78
CA TYR A 217 -24.35 -4.23 -6.00
C TYR A 217 -24.96 -2.93 -5.46
N ILE A 218 -24.33 -2.28 -4.47
CA ILE A 218 -24.91 -1.13 -3.72
C ILE A 218 -24.43 0.22 -4.27
N SER A 219 -23.42 0.23 -5.14
CA SER A 219 -22.89 1.42 -5.80
C SER A 219 -23.83 1.91 -6.93
N ALA A 220 -24.88 2.65 -6.59
CA ALA A 220 -25.67 3.38 -7.56
C ALA A 220 -25.00 4.73 -7.91
N HIS A 221 -24.72 4.96 -9.20
CA HIS A 221 -24.24 6.26 -9.71
C HIS A 221 -25.33 7.35 -9.66
N THR A 222 -26.57 6.93 -9.47
CA THR A 222 -27.77 7.75 -9.43
C THR A 222 -28.54 7.49 -8.14
N LYS A 223 -29.10 8.54 -7.55
CA LYS A 223 -30.02 8.44 -6.39
C LYS A 223 -31.22 9.35 -6.60
N ASP A 224 -32.33 9.02 -5.97
CA ASP A 224 -33.54 9.84 -6.05
C ASP A 224 -33.52 10.96 -5.01
N CYS A 225 -34.03 12.14 -5.39
CA CYS A 225 -34.21 13.25 -4.48
C CYS A 225 -35.19 12.87 -3.35
N PRO A 226 -34.82 13.01 -2.06
CA PRO A 226 -35.66 12.58 -0.94
C PRO A 226 -36.98 13.37 -0.79
N LYS A 227 -37.11 14.52 -1.47
CA LYS A 227 -38.30 15.38 -1.42
C LYS A 227 -39.23 15.22 -2.62
N CYS A 228 -38.70 14.96 -3.81
CA CYS A 228 -39.50 14.98 -5.05
C CYS A 228 -39.26 13.79 -5.98
N ASN A 229 -38.41 12.84 -5.56
CA ASN A 229 -38.15 11.54 -6.21
C ASN A 229 -37.69 11.64 -7.67
N ILE A 230 -37.13 12.78 -8.09
CA ILE A 230 -36.43 12.86 -9.37
C ILE A 230 -35.05 12.21 -9.22
N CYS A 231 -34.68 11.41 -10.23
CA CYS A 231 -33.35 10.81 -10.32
C CYS A 231 -32.28 11.90 -10.47
N ILE A 232 -31.23 11.83 -9.66
CA ILE A 232 -30.09 12.74 -9.61
C ILE A 232 -28.81 11.92 -9.82
N GLU A 233 -27.95 12.40 -10.72
CA GLU A 233 -26.59 11.90 -10.92
C GLU A 233 -25.59 12.79 -10.18
N LYS A 234 -24.54 12.18 -9.61
CA LYS A 234 -23.48 12.92 -8.93
C LYS A 234 -22.55 13.59 -9.95
N ASN A 235 -22.55 14.93 -10.00
CA ASN A 235 -21.81 15.75 -10.97
C ASN A 235 -20.64 16.56 -10.35
N GLY A 236 -20.25 16.23 -9.12
CA GLY A 236 -19.23 16.91 -8.35
C GLY A 236 -18.73 16.05 -7.19
N GLY A 237 -17.61 16.44 -6.59
CA GLY A 237 -17.06 15.76 -5.42
C GLY A 237 -17.84 16.06 -4.15
N CYS A 238 -18.57 17.18 -4.10
CA CYS A 238 -19.30 17.59 -2.92
C CYS A 238 -20.50 16.65 -2.62
N ASN A 239 -20.61 16.24 -1.36
CA ASN A 239 -21.76 15.46 -0.88
C ASN A 239 -22.96 16.34 -0.50
N HIS A 240 -22.78 17.66 -0.42
CA HIS A 240 -23.88 18.63 -0.32
C HIS A 240 -24.54 18.79 -1.69
N MET A 241 -25.72 18.21 -1.86
CA MET A 241 -26.47 18.25 -3.11
C MET A 241 -27.68 19.16 -2.99
N GLN A 242 -27.93 19.93 -4.04
CA GLN A 242 -29.15 20.71 -4.19
C GLN A 242 -29.96 20.17 -5.37
N CYS A 243 -31.21 19.77 -5.11
CA CYS A 243 -32.08 19.27 -6.17
C CYS A 243 -32.37 20.36 -7.20
N SER A 244 -32.11 20.08 -8.48
CA SER A 244 -32.34 21.03 -9.57
C SER A 244 -33.81 21.46 -9.71
N LYS A 245 -34.75 20.55 -9.44
CA LYS A 245 -36.20 20.75 -9.55
C LYS A 245 -36.81 21.44 -8.33
N CYS A 246 -36.61 20.90 -7.12
CA CYS A 246 -37.30 21.38 -5.91
C CYS A 246 -36.43 22.24 -4.98
N LYS A 247 -35.16 22.46 -5.35
CA LYS A 247 -34.16 23.26 -4.61
C LYS A 247 -33.92 22.82 -3.16
N HIS A 248 -34.29 21.59 -2.81
CA HIS A 248 -33.99 21.03 -1.49
C HIS A 248 -32.52 20.61 -1.42
N ASP A 249 -31.85 21.05 -0.38
CA ASP A 249 -30.48 20.68 -0.03
C ASP A 249 -30.47 19.42 0.85
N PHE A 250 -29.71 18.41 0.45
CA PHE A 250 -29.62 17.12 1.13
C PHE A 250 -28.21 16.53 1.00
N CYS A 251 -27.89 15.55 1.82
CA CYS A 251 -26.63 14.83 1.75
C CYS A 251 -26.72 13.61 0.84
N TRP A 252 -25.75 13.46 -0.07
CA TRP A 252 -25.67 12.32 -0.99
C TRP A 252 -25.55 10.96 -0.27
N MET A 253 -24.89 10.93 0.88
CA MET A 253 -24.61 9.67 1.59
C MET A 253 -25.85 9.10 2.29
N CYS A 254 -26.49 9.91 3.12
CA CYS A 254 -27.59 9.48 3.98
C CYS A 254 -28.98 9.90 3.48
N LEU A 255 -29.06 10.74 2.44
CA LEU A 255 -30.30 11.34 1.93
C LEU A 255 -31.07 12.21 2.95
N GLY A 256 -30.43 12.58 4.07
CA GLY A 256 -30.99 13.48 5.07
C GLY A 256 -30.84 14.96 4.69
N ASP A 257 -31.64 15.81 5.35
CA ASP A 257 -31.57 17.27 5.21
C ASP A 257 -30.16 17.79 5.49
N TRP A 258 -29.64 18.66 4.61
CA TRP A 258 -28.31 19.23 4.81
C TRP A 258 -28.22 20.13 6.04
N LYS A 259 -29.31 20.81 6.42
CA LYS A 259 -29.31 21.76 7.55
C LYS A 259 -28.95 21.14 8.89
N THR A 260 -29.14 19.84 9.04
CA THR A 260 -28.77 19.12 10.27
C THR A 260 -27.31 18.67 10.26
N HIS A 261 -26.65 18.61 9.10
CA HIS A 261 -25.23 18.25 9.01
C HIS A 261 -24.35 19.32 9.67
N GLY A 262 -23.41 18.87 10.50
CA GLY A 262 -22.55 19.75 11.30
C GLY A 262 -23.14 20.17 12.65
N SER A 263 -24.40 19.82 12.94
CA SER A 263 -24.93 19.92 14.31
C SER A 263 -24.38 18.77 15.17
N GLU A 264 -24.22 19.00 16.48
CA GLU A 264 -23.73 17.99 17.44
C GLU A 264 -24.61 16.72 17.48
N TYR A 265 -25.86 16.83 17.04
CA TYR A 265 -26.85 15.75 17.10
C TYR A 265 -26.88 14.87 15.84
N TYR A 266 -26.23 15.29 14.75
CA TYR A 266 -26.36 14.61 13.47
C TYR A 266 -25.18 13.68 13.16
N GLU A 267 -25.45 12.38 13.21
CA GLU A 267 -24.44 11.32 13.19
C GLU A 267 -24.38 10.58 11.83
N CYS A 268 -24.16 11.29 10.71
CA CYS A 268 -24.04 10.62 9.40
C CYS A 268 -22.72 9.83 9.24
N SER A 269 -21.64 10.29 9.86
CA SER A 269 -20.32 9.65 9.76
C SER A 269 -20.12 8.47 10.72
N ARG A 270 -20.99 8.32 11.72
CA ARG A 270 -20.86 7.37 12.84
C ARG A 270 -21.78 6.17 12.71
N TYR A 271 -21.23 4.97 12.87
CA TYR A 271 -22.03 3.75 12.89
C TYR A 271 -22.66 3.53 14.26
N LYS A 272 -23.98 3.31 14.30
CA LYS A 272 -24.71 2.98 15.54
C LYS A 272 -24.67 1.46 15.77
N GLU A 273 -23.75 1.02 16.62
CA GLU A 273 -23.65 -0.38 17.03
C GLU A 273 -24.87 -0.80 17.86
N ASN A 274 -25.39 -2.01 17.58
CA ASN A 274 -26.41 -2.64 18.41
C ASN A 274 -25.74 -3.42 19.57
N PRO A 275 -25.77 -2.93 20.82
CA PRO A 275 -25.07 -3.58 21.93
C PRO A 275 -25.61 -4.98 22.25
N ASP A 276 -26.87 -5.26 21.93
CA ASP A 276 -27.52 -6.54 22.24
C ASP A 276 -27.20 -7.63 21.22
N ILE A 277 -26.49 -7.31 20.13
CA ILE A 277 -26.24 -8.25 19.03
C ILE A 277 -25.43 -9.49 19.46
N VAL A 278 -24.55 -9.35 20.46
CA VAL A 278 -23.71 -10.44 20.97
C VAL A 278 -24.54 -11.59 21.55
N ASN A 279 -25.74 -11.28 22.04
CA ASN A 279 -26.66 -12.26 22.62
C ASN A 279 -27.63 -12.87 21.58
N GLN A 280 -27.55 -12.44 20.31
CA GLN A 280 -28.42 -12.92 19.24
C GLN A 280 -27.81 -14.10 18.47
N SER A 281 -28.58 -14.68 17.54
CA SER A 281 -28.14 -15.80 16.71
C SER A 281 -26.90 -15.44 15.87
N GLN A 282 -26.10 -16.45 15.50
CA GLN A 282 -24.95 -16.27 14.61
C GLN A 282 -25.35 -15.59 13.28
N GLN A 283 -26.54 -15.89 12.76
CA GLN A 283 -27.06 -15.24 11.55
C GLN A 283 -27.32 -13.74 11.76
N ALA A 284 -27.87 -13.35 12.92
CA ALA A 284 -28.07 -11.94 13.25
C ALA A 284 -26.73 -11.21 13.39
N GLN A 285 -25.76 -11.81 14.08
CA GLN A 285 -24.40 -11.28 14.20
C GLN A 285 -23.72 -11.09 12.84
N ALA A 286 -23.83 -12.07 11.93
CA ALA A 286 -23.27 -11.97 10.59
C ALA A 286 -23.92 -10.86 9.77
N ARG A 287 -25.24 -10.69 9.85
CA ARG A 287 -25.96 -9.59 9.18
C ARG A 287 -25.55 -8.22 9.71
N GLU A 288 -25.40 -8.07 11.03
CA GLU A 288 -24.96 -6.82 11.64
C GLU A 288 -23.50 -6.50 11.29
N ALA A 289 -22.63 -7.51 11.25
CA ALA A 289 -21.25 -7.35 10.79
C ALA A 289 -21.18 -6.89 9.32
N LEU A 290 -22.01 -7.47 8.44
CA LEU A 290 -22.12 -7.04 7.04
C LEU A 290 -22.64 -5.59 6.93
N LYS A 291 -23.69 -5.24 7.69
CA LYS A 291 -24.24 -3.89 7.73
C LYS A 291 -23.19 -2.86 8.18
N LYS A 292 -22.42 -3.17 9.22
CA LYS A 292 -21.29 -2.35 9.66
C LYS A 292 -20.26 -2.20 8.55
N TYR A 293 -19.84 -3.29 7.91
CA TYR A 293 -18.89 -3.22 6.79
C TYR A 293 -19.38 -2.30 5.66
N LEU A 294 -20.62 -2.50 5.19
CA LEU A 294 -21.21 -1.70 4.11
C LEU A 294 -21.25 -0.21 4.45
N PHE A 295 -21.60 0.14 5.69
CA PHE A 295 -21.59 1.52 6.15
C PHE A 295 -20.24 2.22 5.96
N TYR A 296 -19.14 1.56 6.36
CA TYR A 296 -17.80 2.13 6.24
C TYR A 296 -17.29 2.04 4.80
N PHE A 297 -17.63 0.98 4.07
CA PHE A 297 -17.25 0.78 2.68
C PHE A 297 -17.83 1.85 1.78
N GLU A 298 -19.14 2.10 1.85
CA GLU A 298 -19.81 3.12 1.05
C GLU A 298 -19.19 4.51 1.25
N ARG A 299 -18.80 4.86 2.48
CA ARG A 299 -18.15 6.14 2.79
C ARG A 299 -16.74 6.21 2.22
N TRP A 300 -15.94 5.18 2.44
CA TRP A 300 -14.58 5.08 1.88
C TRP A 300 -14.60 5.17 0.34
N GLU A 301 -15.49 4.41 -0.31
CA GLU A 301 -15.64 4.38 -1.76
C GLU A 301 -16.20 5.70 -2.31
N ASN A 302 -17.20 6.29 -1.65
CA ASN A 302 -17.74 7.58 -2.05
C ASN A 302 -16.69 8.70 -1.99
N HIS A 303 -15.84 8.73 -0.96
CA HIS A 303 -14.75 9.71 -0.89
C HIS A 303 -13.68 9.46 -1.95
N ASN A 304 -13.42 8.21 -2.32
CA ASN A 304 -12.58 7.87 -3.46
C ASN A 304 -13.14 8.42 -4.79
N LYS A 305 -14.43 8.18 -5.05
CA LYS A 305 -15.14 8.71 -6.24
C LYS A 305 -15.15 10.24 -6.25
N SER A 306 -15.39 10.84 -5.08
CA SER A 306 -15.40 12.30 -4.93
C SER A 306 -14.02 12.92 -5.20
N LEU A 307 -12.94 12.24 -4.81
CA LEU A 307 -11.56 12.66 -5.13
C LEU A 307 -11.27 12.62 -6.63
N GLN A 308 -11.82 11.65 -7.37
CA GLN A 308 -11.71 11.58 -8.83
C GLN A 308 -12.45 12.76 -9.50
N LEU A 309 -13.65 13.10 -9.01
CA LEU A 309 -14.41 14.26 -9.50
C LEU A 309 -13.72 15.58 -9.16
N GLU A 310 -13.07 15.68 -8.00
CA GLU A 310 -12.27 16.85 -7.62
C GLU A 310 -11.03 17.03 -8.49
N ALA A 311 -10.42 15.95 -8.99
CA ALA A 311 -9.34 16.04 -9.96
C ALA A 311 -9.83 16.67 -11.28
N GLN A 312 -11.05 16.35 -11.72
CA GLN A 312 -11.67 17.00 -12.88
C GLN A 312 -11.98 18.47 -12.59
N THR A 313 -12.49 18.79 -11.40
CA THR A 313 -12.72 20.17 -10.96
C THR A 313 -11.41 20.98 -10.92
N TYR A 314 -10.29 20.38 -10.49
CA TYR A 314 -8.97 21.02 -10.55
C TYR A 314 -8.59 21.43 -11.97
N GLN A 315 -8.80 20.54 -12.96
CA GLN A 315 -8.53 20.84 -14.36
C GLN A 315 -9.43 21.96 -14.90
N ARG A 316 -10.73 21.90 -14.62
CA ARG A 316 -11.67 22.97 -15.01
C ARG A 316 -11.28 24.33 -14.41
N ILE A 317 -10.84 24.35 -13.15
CA ILE A 317 -10.32 25.58 -12.51
C ILE A 317 -9.06 26.05 -13.22
N HIS A 318 -8.14 25.15 -13.58
CA HIS A 318 -6.93 25.49 -14.31
C HIS A 318 -7.25 26.17 -15.65
N GLU A 319 -8.13 25.59 -16.45
CA GLU A 319 -8.58 26.12 -17.74
C GLU A 319 -9.24 27.50 -17.58
N LYS A 320 -10.16 27.65 -16.61
CA LYS A 320 -10.78 28.94 -16.30
C LYS A 320 -9.78 30.03 -15.94
N ILE A 321 -8.73 29.69 -15.18
CA ILE A 321 -7.68 30.65 -14.83
C ILE A 321 -6.88 31.04 -16.07
N GLN A 322 -6.52 30.06 -16.92
CA GLN A 322 -5.82 30.33 -18.17
C GLN A 322 -6.63 31.27 -19.07
N GLU A 323 -7.93 31.01 -19.24
CA GLU A 323 -8.83 31.87 -20.00
C GLU A 323 -8.87 33.31 -19.46
N ARG A 324 -9.03 33.48 -18.14
CA ARG A 324 -9.04 34.81 -17.50
C ARG A 324 -7.73 35.57 -17.74
N VAL A 325 -6.60 34.88 -17.59
CA VAL A 325 -5.27 35.48 -17.83
C VAL A 325 -5.08 35.84 -19.30
N MET A 326 -5.50 34.98 -20.24
CA MET A 326 -5.44 35.26 -21.67
C MET A 326 -6.32 36.45 -22.08
N ASN A 327 -7.44 36.64 -21.39
CA ASN A 327 -8.35 37.78 -21.59
C ASN A 327 -7.92 39.04 -20.81
N ASN A 328 -6.70 39.09 -20.26
CA ASN A 328 -6.16 40.21 -19.47
C ASN A 328 -6.98 40.54 -18.21
N LEU A 329 -7.74 39.59 -17.66
CA LEU A 329 -8.50 39.74 -16.42
C LEU A 329 -7.63 39.36 -15.21
N GLY A 330 -6.53 40.09 -15.01
CA GLY A 330 -5.54 39.83 -13.97
C GLY A 330 -4.46 38.83 -14.37
N THR A 331 -3.59 38.51 -13.42
CA THR A 331 -2.43 37.62 -13.60
C THR A 331 -2.69 36.24 -13.01
N TRP A 332 -1.82 35.28 -13.30
CA TRP A 332 -1.88 33.94 -12.70
C TRP A 332 -1.90 33.99 -11.17
N ILE A 333 -1.16 34.91 -10.57
CA ILE A 333 -1.01 35.04 -9.11
C ILE A 333 -2.34 35.45 -8.48
N ASP A 334 -3.11 36.31 -9.16
CA ASP A 334 -4.40 36.79 -8.66
C ASP A 334 -5.41 35.65 -8.48
N TRP A 335 -5.28 34.58 -9.28
CA TRP A 335 -6.21 33.44 -9.30
C TRP A 335 -5.66 32.15 -8.71
N GLN A 336 -4.36 32.08 -8.39
CA GLN A 336 -3.69 30.86 -7.91
C GLN A 336 -4.35 30.26 -6.65
N TYR A 337 -5.00 31.10 -5.83
CA TYR A 337 -5.72 30.67 -4.63
C TYR A 337 -6.79 29.61 -4.92
N LEU A 338 -7.46 29.64 -6.08
CA LEU A 338 -8.46 28.65 -6.47
C LEU A 338 -7.85 27.26 -6.68
N GLN A 339 -6.69 27.18 -7.33
CA GLN A 339 -5.96 25.92 -7.47
C GLN A 339 -5.41 25.42 -6.14
N ASN A 340 -4.95 26.33 -5.28
CA ASN A 340 -4.50 25.98 -3.94
C ASN A 340 -5.66 25.41 -3.10
N ALA A 341 -6.86 25.98 -3.23
CA ALA A 341 -8.08 25.49 -2.59
C ALA A 341 -8.43 24.06 -3.07
N ALA A 342 -8.44 23.84 -4.38
CA ALA A 342 -8.71 22.52 -4.96
C ALA A 342 -7.65 21.46 -4.56
N LYS A 343 -6.36 21.82 -4.52
CA LYS A 343 -5.29 20.94 -4.03
C LYS A 343 -5.45 20.60 -2.55
N LEU A 344 -5.80 21.59 -1.73
CA LEU A 344 -6.02 21.38 -0.31
C LEU A 344 -7.25 20.51 -0.06
N LEU A 345 -8.34 20.75 -0.78
CA LEU A 345 -9.55 19.95 -0.75
C LEU A 345 -9.24 18.47 -1.04
N ALA A 346 -8.55 18.19 -2.14
CA ALA A 346 -8.15 16.83 -2.50
C ALA A 346 -7.28 16.18 -1.40
N LYS A 347 -6.35 16.93 -0.80
CA LYS A 347 -5.53 16.46 0.32
C LYS A 347 -6.36 16.14 1.56
N CYS A 348 -7.33 16.97 1.93
CA CYS A 348 -8.21 16.74 3.07
C CYS A 348 -9.14 15.55 2.83
N ARG A 349 -9.75 15.46 1.65
CA ARG A 349 -10.61 14.34 1.26
C ARG A 349 -9.86 13.02 1.24
N TYR A 350 -8.63 13.03 0.74
CA TYR A 350 -7.74 11.87 0.79
C TYR A 350 -7.51 11.39 2.24
N THR A 351 -7.21 12.30 3.17
CA THR A 351 -7.09 11.93 4.60
C THR A 351 -8.41 11.35 5.13
N LEU A 352 -9.54 12.00 4.85
CA LEU A 352 -10.87 11.56 5.28
C LEU A 352 -11.26 10.19 4.73
N GLN A 353 -10.91 9.88 3.48
CA GLN A 353 -11.12 8.53 2.93
C GLN A 353 -10.51 7.48 3.87
N TYR A 354 -9.25 7.67 4.28
CA TYR A 354 -8.55 6.73 5.15
C TYR A 354 -8.90 6.85 6.64
N THR A 355 -9.81 7.74 7.07
CA THR A 355 -10.33 7.71 8.46
C THR A 355 -11.37 6.60 8.65
N TYR A 356 -12.10 6.20 7.61
CA TYR A 356 -13.14 5.15 7.74
C TYR A 356 -12.58 3.74 7.96
N PRO A 357 -11.57 3.27 7.20
CA PRO A 357 -10.91 1.99 7.52
C PRO A 357 -10.32 2.00 8.94
N TYR A 358 -9.75 3.12 9.37
CA TYR A 358 -9.25 3.29 10.73
C TYR A 358 -10.38 3.10 11.76
N ALA A 359 -11.46 3.89 11.67
CA ALA A 359 -12.61 3.80 12.58
C ALA A 359 -13.30 2.43 12.60
N TYR A 360 -13.37 1.74 11.46
CA TYR A 360 -13.96 0.40 11.37
C TYR A 360 -13.24 -0.60 12.29
N TYR A 361 -11.91 -0.56 12.32
CA TYR A 361 -11.07 -1.45 13.13
C TYR A 361 -10.73 -0.89 14.53
N MET A 362 -11.11 0.36 14.84
CA MET A 362 -10.97 0.90 16.20
C MET A 362 -11.89 0.17 17.18
N GLU A 363 -11.32 -0.21 18.32
CA GLU A 363 -12.06 -0.71 19.47
C GLU A 363 -13.03 0.34 20.02
N SER A 364 -14.22 -0.11 20.40
CA SER A 364 -15.24 0.77 20.97
C SER A 364 -14.79 1.28 22.34
N GLY A 365 -14.80 2.60 22.52
CA GLY A 365 -14.34 3.24 23.74
C GLY A 365 -14.25 4.77 23.64
N PRO A 366 -13.81 5.47 24.69
CA PRO A 366 -13.71 6.94 24.70
C PRO A 366 -12.83 7.49 23.58
N ARG A 367 -11.73 6.80 23.26
CA ARG A 367 -10.80 7.20 22.18
C ARG A 367 -11.47 7.14 20.80
N LYS A 368 -12.31 6.14 20.54
CA LYS A 368 -13.10 6.04 19.29
C LYS A 368 -14.16 7.14 19.21
N LYS A 369 -14.84 7.46 20.32
CA LYS A 369 -15.81 8.57 20.35
C LYS A 369 -15.16 9.91 20.01
N LEU A 370 -13.96 10.17 20.56
CA LEU A 370 -13.18 11.37 20.23
C LEU A 370 -12.76 11.37 18.75
N PHE A 371 -12.31 10.23 18.22
CA PHE A 371 -11.97 10.09 16.81
C PHE A 371 -13.16 10.40 15.90
N GLU A 372 -14.31 9.76 16.14
CA GLU A 372 -15.53 9.93 15.35
C GLU A 372 -16.03 11.39 15.40
N TYR A 373 -15.89 12.06 16.55
CA TYR A 373 -16.19 13.49 16.69
C TYR A 373 -15.27 14.35 15.80
N GLN A 374 -13.94 14.15 15.86
CA GLN A 374 -13.01 14.90 15.03
C GLN A 374 -13.15 14.57 13.54
N GLN A 375 -13.46 13.31 13.21
CA GLN A 375 -13.76 12.86 11.85
C GLN A 375 -15.00 13.59 11.31
N ALA A 376 -16.08 13.66 12.08
CA ALA A 376 -17.30 14.36 11.69
C ALA A 376 -17.06 15.87 11.46
N GLN A 377 -16.27 16.50 12.33
CA GLN A 377 -15.87 17.91 12.13
C GLN A 377 -15.05 18.09 10.86
N LEU A 378 -14.05 17.24 10.62
CA LEU A 378 -13.25 17.30 9.39
C LEU A 378 -14.12 17.10 8.14
N GLU A 379 -15.02 16.13 8.16
CA GLU A 379 -15.94 15.86 7.04
C GLU A 379 -16.82 17.07 6.74
N ALA A 380 -17.43 17.69 7.74
CA ALA A 380 -18.24 18.88 7.56
C ALA A 380 -17.45 20.03 6.89
N GLU A 381 -16.22 20.29 7.35
CA GLU A 381 -15.40 21.36 6.78
C GLU A 381 -14.86 21.05 5.38
N ILE A 382 -14.65 19.77 5.06
CA ILE A 382 -14.31 19.32 3.70
C ILE A 382 -15.48 19.55 2.76
N GLU A 383 -16.71 19.21 3.16
CA GLU A 383 -17.88 19.41 2.30
C GLU A 383 -18.21 20.89 2.11
N ASN A 384 -18.03 21.72 3.14
CA ASN A 384 -18.12 23.18 3.02
C ASN A 384 -17.06 23.74 2.05
N LEU A 385 -15.82 23.25 2.11
CA LEU A 385 -14.76 23.65 1.17
C LEU A 385 -15.08 23.18 -0.25
N SER A 386 -15.54 21.94 -0.41
CA SER A 386 -15.90 21.36 -1.70
C SER A 386 -17.02 22.16 -2.37
N TRP A 387 -18.05 22.52 -1.61
CA TRP A 387 -19.15 23.37 -2.08
C TRP A 387 -18.66 24.72 -2.60
N LYS A 388 -17.80 25.41 -1.83
CA LYS A 388 -17.24 26.72 -2.20
C LYS A 388 -16.33 26.62 -3.42
N VAL A 389 -15.50 25.58 -3.53
CA VAL A 389 -14.61 25.34 -4.69
C VAL A 389 -15.42 25.09 -5.97
N GLU A 390 -16.47 24.28 -5.90
CA GLU A 390 -17.35 24.02 -7.05
C GLU A 390 -18.15 25.26 -7.49
N ARG A 391 -18.33 26.24 -6.60
CA ARG A 391 -19.07 27.49 -6.82
C ARG A 391 -18.19 28.72 -6.59
N ALA A 392 -16.92 28.64 -6.97
CA ALA A 392 -15.94 29.68 -6.69
C ALA A 392 -16.33 31.08 -7.21
N ASP A 393 -17.13 31.16 -8.27
CA ASP A 393 -17.64 32.43 -8.82
C ASP A 393 -18.66 33.13 -7.88
N SER A 394 -19.18 32.44 -6.87
CA SER A 394 -20.20 32.94 -5.93
C SER A 394 -19.66 33.35 -4.55
N TYR A 395 -18.36 33.17 -4.30
CA TYR A 395 -17.72 33.47 -3.02
C TYR A 395 -16.51 34.38 -3.23
N ASP A 396 -16.24 35.26 -2.27
CA ASP A 396 -15.03 36.05 -2.30
C ASP A 396 -13.80 35.21 -1.90
N ARG A 397 -12.62 35.77 -2.16
CA ARG A 397 -11.34 35.12 -1.86
C ARG A 397 -11.15 34.86 -0.37
N GLY A 398 -11.56 35.79 0.50
CA GLY A 398 -11.39 35.68 1.95
C GLY A 398 -12.20 34.54 2.55
N ASP A 399 -13.44 34.37 2.09
CA ASP A 399 -14.34 33.28 2.49
C ASP A 399 -13.78 31.89 2.14
N LEU A 400 -13.12 31.78 0.98
CA LEU A 400 -12.50 30.53 0.54
C LEU A 400 -11.20 30.25 1.30
N GLU A 401 -10.34 31.25 1.47
CA GLU A 401 -9.08 31.14 2.22
C GLU A 401 -9.33 30.81 3.70
N ASN A 402 -10.35 31.40 4.33
CA ASN A 402 -10.75 31.04 5.68
C ASN A 402 -11.24 29.59 5.78
N GLN A 403 -12.06 29.13 4.82
CA GLN A 403 -12.52 27.73 4.79
C GLN A 403 -11.36 26.75 4.60
N MET A 404 -10.40 27.09 3.74
CA MET A 404 -9.17 26.33 3.56
C MET A 404 -8.40 26.19 4.87
N HIS A 405 -8.22 27.29 5.60
CA HIS A 405 -7.53 27.29 6.89
C HIS A 405 -8.20 26.35 7.89
N ILE A 406 -9.53 26.47 8.06
CA ILE A 406 -10.32 25.65 8.98
C ILE A 406 -10.20 24.15 8.63
N ALA A 407 -10.38 23.80 7.35
CA ALA A 407 -10.30 22.41 6.90
C ALA A 407 -8.92 21.79 7.14
N GLU A 408 -7.83 22.52 6.82
CA GLU A 408 -6.47 22.05 7.10
C GLU A 408 -6.19 21.94 8.60
N GLN A 409 -6.71 22.86 9.41
CA GLN A 409 -6.55 22.80 10.86
C GLN A 409 -7.21 21.55 11.43
N ARG A 410 -8.47 21.25 11.06
CA ARG A 410 -9.16 20.01 11.47
C ARG A 410 -8.40 18.77 11.04
N ARG A 411 -7.88 18.75 9.81
CA ARG A 411 -7.09 17.63 9.27
C ARG A 411 -5.81 17.41 10.08
N ARG A 412 -5.09 18.50 10.43
CA ARG A 412 -3.86 18.44 11.23
C ARG A 412 -4.12 17.97 12.64
N THR A 413 -5.18 18.47 13.29
CA THR A 413 -5.55 18.03 14.66
C THR A 413 -5.82 16.53 14.69
N LEU A 414 -6.62 16.03 13.74
CA LEU A 414 -6.93 14.60 13.66
C LEU A 414 -5.67 13.75 13.46
N LEU A 415 -4.76 14.14 12.55
CA LEU A 415 -3.51 13.42 12.35
C LEU A 415 -2.59 13.48 13.57
N LYS A 416 -2.50 14.63 14.23
CA LYS A 416 -1.70 14.79 15.44
C LYS A 416 -2.16 13.86 16.56
N ASP A 417 -3.47 13.74 16.76
CA ASP A 417 -4.05 12.98 17.88
C ASP A 417 -4.07 11.46 17.64
N PHE A 418 -4.08 11.03 16.37
CA PHE A 418 -4.32 9.62 15.98
C PHE A 418 -3.29 8.99 15.03
N HIS A 419 -2.33 9.74 14.49
CA HIS A 419 -1.32 9.24 13.55
C HIS A 419 0.13 9.53 13.97
N ASP A 420 0.40 10.73 14.49
CA ASP A 420 1.77 11.19 14.79
C ASP A 420 2.29 10.72 16.18
N THR A 421 1.59 9.80 16.84
CA THR A 421 2.01 9.07 18.06
C THR A 421 2.54 7.70 17.71
#